data_AF-A0A7C9BUS8-F1
#
_entry.id   AF-A0A7C9BUS8-F1
#
_cell.length_a   1.000
_cell.length_b   1.000
_cell.length_c   1.000
_cell.angle_alpha   90.00
_cell.angle_beta   90.00
_cell.angle_gamma   90.00
#
_symmetry.space_group_name_H-M   'P 1'
#
loop_
_entity.id
_entity.type
_entity.pdbx_description
1 polymer ?
#
loop_
_entity_poly.entity_id
_entity_poly.type
_entity_poly.pdbx_seq_one_letter_code
_entity_poly.pdbx_strand_id
1 'polypeptide(L)'
;MGYVFEPIIYNDYLDEIYEIRCSTSVRQGAMDAEMLNNKPKPNTDKKSKSGTHNYPYFGVFDSNRKLVAYAGCIVAGELLELSHFFGHKDYQKDGIVPLLITEIARKSIEGYSGVKYFVYGSYVNSSETLARFKKKLMFKPYHVHWKLH
;
A
#
# COMPACT_ATOMS: atom_id res chain seq x y z
N MET A 1 -12.54 -1.81 20.27
CA MET A 1 -12.00 -2.79 19.31
C MET A 1 -11.01 -2.05 18.43
N GLY A 2 -9.81 -2.59 18.21
CA GLY A 2 -8.71 -1.90 17.54
C GLY A 2 -8.26 -2.63 16.28
N TYR A 3 -7.60 -1.89 15.41
CA TYR A 3 -6.94 -2.41 14.20
C TYR A 3 -5.44 -2.55 14.44
N VAL A 4 -4.83 -3.60 13.91
CA VAL A 4 -3.41 -3.90 14.09
C VAL A 4 -2.70 -3.88 12.75
N PHE A 5 -1.58 -3.17 12.67
CA PHE A 5 -0.71 -3.13 11.49
C PHE A 5 0.45 -4.11 11.63
N GLU A 6 0.68 -4.93 10.60
CA GLU A 6 1.75 -5.92 10.57
C GLU A 6 2.39 -6.08 9.18
N PRO A 7 3.69 -6.42 9.08
CA PRO A 7 4.25 -6.95 7.85
C PRO A 7 3.61 -8.31 7.52
N ILE A 8 3.39 -8.59 6.24
CA ILE A 8 2.79 -9.84 5.78
C ILE A 8 3.65 -10.52 4.72
N ILE A 9 3.53 -11.84 4.62
CA ILE A 9 4.03 -12.62 3.48
C ILE A 9 2.89 -12.66 2.47
N TYR A 10 3.02 -11.93 1.36
CA TYR A 10 1.94 -11.77 0.37
C TYR A 10 1.29 -13.09 -0.08
N ASN A 11 2.11 -14.14 -0.29
CA ASN A 11 1.65 -15.44 -0.75
C ASN A 11 0.77 -16.18 0.28
N ASP A 12 0.82 -15.81 1.56
CA ASP A 12 0.02 -16.43 2.62
C ASP A 12 -1.39 -15.82 2.73
N TYR A 13 -1.65 -14.71 2.05
CA TYR A 13 -2.91 -13.93 2.17
C TYR A 13 -3.61 -13.72 0.82
N LEU A 14 -3.37 -14.55 -0.18
CA LEU A 14 -3.90 -14.34 -1.54
C LEU A 14 -5.44 -14.33 -1.57
N ASP A 15 -6.09 -15.15 -0.74
CA ASP A 15 -7.55 -15.24 -0.68
C ASP A 15 -8.17 -14.00 -0.02
N GLU A 16 -7.61 -13.53 1.09
CA GLU A 16 -8.07 -12.30 1.76
C GLU A 16 -7.77 -11.05 0.91
N ILE A 17 -6.63 -11.02 0.21
CA ILE A 17 -6.32 -9.98 -0.76
C ILE A 17 -7.35 -9.98 -1.89
N TYR A 18 -7.74 -11.16 -2.38
CA TYR A 18 -8.79 -11.27 -3.38
C TYR A 18 -10.14 -10.76 -2.84
N GLU A 19 -10.50 -11.13 -1.61
CA GLU A 19 -11.70 -10.63 -0.95
C GLU A 19 -11.71 -9.09 -0.87
N ILE A 20 -10.58 -8.49 -0.46
CA ILE A 20 -10.42 -7.03 -0.44
C ILE A 20 -10.60 -6.44 -1.84
N ARG A 21 -10.00 -7.03 -2.89
CA ARG A 21 -10.15 -6.55 -4.27
C ARG A 21 -11.61 -6.58 -4.72
N CYS A 22 -12.31 -7.68 -4.45
CA CYS A 22 -13.69 -7.91 -4.86
C CYS A 22 -14.73 -7.19 -3.99
N SER A 23 -14.37 -6.69 -2.81
CA SER A 23 -15.30 -5.98 -1.91
C SER A 23 -15.97 -4.74 -2.53
N THR A 24 -15.44 -4.20 -3.63
CA THR A 24 -16.11 -3.17 -4.44
C THR A 24 -15.55 -3.15 -5.86
N SER A 25 -16.41 -3.00 -6.86
CA SER A 25 -16.00 -2.81 -8.26
C SER A 25 -15.62 -1.37 -8.59
N VAL A 26 -15.88 -0.43 -7.68
CA VAL A 26 -15.59 1.00 -7.85
C VAL A 26 -14.82 1.54 -6.65
N ARG A 27 -13.71 2.26 -6.93
CA ARG A 27 -12.89 2.94 -5.93
C ARG A 27 -12.67 4.40 -6.30
N GLN A 28 -11.54 4.73 -6.94
CA GLN A 28 -11.30 6.05 -7.55
C GLN A 28 -11.77 6.11 -9.01
N GLY A 29 -12.36 5.01 -9.47
CA GLY A 29 -12.85 4.73 -10.81
C GLY A 29 -13.29 3.26 -10.84
N ALA A 30 -13.72 2.78 -12.01
CA ALA A 30 -13.94 1.36 -12.22
C ALA A 30 -12.64 0.58 -11.97
N MET A 31 -12.73 -0.50 -11.21
CA MET A 31 -11.64 -1.45 -11.06
C MET A 31 -11.43 -2.21 -12.36
N ASP A 32 -10.19 -2.62 -12.61
CA ASP A 32 -9.87 -3.52 -13.72
C ASP A 32 -10.63 -4.84 -13.57
N ALA A 33 -11.30 -5.28 -14.64
CA ALA A 33 -12.01 -6.54 -14.68
C ALA A 33 -11.06 -7.72 -14.44
N GLU A 34 -9.80 -7.64 -14.88
CA GLU A 34 -8.83 -8.71 -14.63
C GLU A 34 -8.60 -8.89 -13.12
N MET A 35 -8.51 -7.78 -12.37
CA MET A 35 -8.31 -7.81 -10.91
C MET A 35 -9.52 -8.33 -10.14
N LEU A 36 -10.73 -8.13 -10.65
CA LEU A 36 -11.97 -8.58 -10.02
C LEU A 36 -12.29 -10.04 -10.34
N ASN A 37 -11.91 -10.51 -11.53
CA ASN A 37 -12.27 -11.83 -12.02
C ASN A 37 -11.20 -12.90 -11.78
N ASN A 38 -9.97 -12.49 -11.45
CA ASN A 38 -8.87 -13.43 -11.23
C ASN A 38 -8.30 -13.28 -9.82
N LYS A 39 -8.09 -14.43 -9.17
CA LYS A 39 -7.34 -14.48 -7.92
C LYS A 39 -5.94 -13.89 -8.11
N PRO A 40 -5.40 -13.16 -7.12
CA PRO A 40 -4.03 -12.69 -7.15
C PRO A 40 -3.08 -13.89 -7.31
N LYS A 41 -2.14 -13.78 -8.23
CA LYS A 41 -1.09 -14.80 -8.40
C LYS A 41 -0.05 -14.65 -7.29
N PRO A 42 0.57 -15.75 -6.82
CA PRO A 42 1.73 -15.68 -5.96
C PRO A 42 2.84 -14.86 -6.62
N ASN A 43 3.57 -14.06 -5.83
CA ASN A 43 4.80 -13.44 -6.31
C ASN A 43 6.00 -14.36 -6.08
N THR A 44 7.09 -14.10 -6.80
CA THR A 44 8.38 -14.80 -6.66
C THR A 44 9.48 -13.82 -6.24
N ASP A 45 9.08 -12.76 -5.53
CA ASP A 45 9.96 -11.70 -5.09
C ASP A 45 11.07 -12.30 -4.22
N LYS A 46 12.32 -12.07 -4.63
CA LYS A 46 13.47 -12.59 -3.89
C LYS A 46 13.49 -11.90 -2.52
N LYS A 47 13.77 -12.69 -1.48
CA LYS A 47 14.06 -12.14 -0.16
C LYS A 47 15.17 -11.09 -0.31
N SER A 48 14.87 -9.89 0.15
CA SER A 48 15.81 -8.79 0.08
C SER A 48 17.14 -9.14 0.76
N LYS A 49 18.23 -8.74 0.12
CA LYS A 49 19.60 -8.91 0.64
C LYS A 49 20.14 -7.63 1.28
N SER A 50 19.42 -6.51 1.20
CA SER A 50 19.86 -5.20 1.72
C SER A 50 18.67 -4.30 2.08
N GLY A 51 18.87 -3.37 3.00
CA GLY A 51 17.85 -2.36 3.33
C GLY A 51 17.55 -1.36 2.20
N THR A 52 18.28 -1.41 1.09
CA THR A 52 18.18 -0.48 -0.04
C THR A 52 17.39 -1.03 -1.22
N HIS A 53 17.05 -2.33 -1.22
CA HIS A 53 16.22 -2.92 -2.27
C HIS A 53 15.32 -4.01 -1.69
N ASN A 54 14.00 -3.81 -1.70
CA ASN A 54 13.06 -4.73 -1.08
C ASN A 54 11.65 -4.60 -1.69
N TYR A 55 10.84 -5.65 -1.52
CA TYR A 55 9.43 -5.70 -1.94
C TYR A 55 8.55 -6.03 -0.73
N PRO A 56 8.49 -5.16 0.30
CA PRO A 56 7.75 -5.48 1.51
C PRO A 56 6.25 -5.36 1.27
N TYR A 57 5.49 -6.22 1.96
CA TYR A 57 4.04 -6.17 2.02
C TYR A 57 3.58 -5.93 3.45
N PHE A 58 2.51 -5.17 3.59
CA PHE A 58 1.94 -4.82 4.88
C PHE A 58 0.43 -5.02 4.87
N GLY A 59 -0.10 -5.33 6.04
CA GLY A 59 -1.51 -5.58 6.28
C GLY A 59 -2.06 -4.83 7.49
N VAL A 60 -3.36 -4.55 7.47
CA VAL A 60 -4.13 -4.13 8.64
C VAL A 60 -5.14 -5.22 8.95
N PHE A 61 -5.17 -5.64 10.21
CA PHE A 61 -6.01 -6.70 10.74
C PHE A 61 -7.06 -6.15 11.70
N ASP A 62 -8.27 -6.67 11.62
CA ASP A 62 -9.32 -6.38 12.61
C ASP A 62 -9.12 -7.17 13.92
N SER A 63 -10.05 -7.02 14.86
CA SER A 63 -10.00 -7.74 16.15
C SER A 63 -10.15 -9.26 16.03
N ASN A 64 -10.66 -9.76 14.90
CA ASN A 64 -10.83 -11.18 14.61
C ASN A 64 -9.65 -11.74 13.79
N ARG A 65 -8.56 -10.97 13.62
CA ARG A 65 -7.40 -11.32 12.79
C ARG A 65 -7.72 -11.47 11.30
N LYS A 66 -8.81 -10.86 10.83
CA LYS A 66 -9.11 -10.76 9.40
C LYS A 66 -8.28 -9.64 8.77
N LEU A 67 -7.64 -9.91 7.64
CA LEU A 67 -6.97 -8.89 6.84
C LEU A 67 -8.04 -7.98 6.20
N VAL A 68 -8.01 -6.70 6.52
CA VAL A 68 -9.00 -5.71 6.05
C VAL A 68 -8.39 -4.61 5.18
N ALA A 69 -7.06 -4.44 5.20
CA ALA A 69 -6.35 -3.62 4.22
C ALA A 69 -4.97 -4.20 3.95
N TYR A 70 -4.42 -3.98 2.76
CA TYR A 70 -3.06 -4.38 2.42
C TYR A 70 -2.40 -3.38 1.49
N ALA A 71 -1.06 -3.38 1.48
CA ALA A 71 -0.23 -2.66 0.51
C ALA A 71 0.97 -3.49 0.11
N GLY A 72 1.32 -3.46 -1.18
CA GLY A 72 2.68 -3.73 -1.61
C GLY A 72 3.52 -2.47 -1.54
N CYS A 73 4.82 -2.60 -1.45
CA CYS A 73 5.75 -1.47 -1.53
C CYS A 73 6.98 -1.87 -2.33
N ILE A 74 7.65 -0.87 -2.90
CA ILE A 74 8.97 -1.03 -3.49
C ILE A 74 9.94 -0.15 -2.72
N VAL A 75 11.01 -0.73 -2.20
CA VAL A 75 12.16 -0.01 -1.68
C VAL A 75 13.25 -0.04 -2.73
N ALA A 76 13.75 1.14 -3.12
CA ALA A 76 14.82 1.29 -4.11
C ALA A 76 15.69 2.51 -3.76
N GLY A 77 16.89 2.24 -3.24
CA GLY A 77 17.83 3.26 -2.80
C GLY A 77 17.24 4.11 -1.68
N GLU A 78 16.93 5.37 -2.01
CA GLU A 78 16.42 6.37 -1.08
C GLU A 78 14.89 6.49 -1.06
N LEU A 79 14.20 5.59 -1.76
CA LEU A 79 12.77 5.68 -1.97
C LEU A 79 12.04 4.43 -1.46
N LEU A 80 10.91 4.64 -0.80
CA LEU A 80 9.87 3.65 -0.55
C LEU A 80 8.59 4.12 -1.23
N GLU A 81 8.14 3.40 -2.24
CA GLU A 81 6.90 3.68 -2.97
C GLU A 81 5.79 2.72 -2.56
N LEU A 82 4.60 3.27 -2.30
CA LEU A 82 3.37 2.52 -2.13
C LEU A 82 2.89 1.97 -3.49
N SER A 83 2.70 0.66 -3.56
CA SER A 83 2.15 -0.02 -4.73
C SER A 83 0.95 -0.91 -4.33
N HIS A 84 -0.01 -1.07 -5.24
CA HIS A 84 -1.13 -2.03 -5.10
C HIS A 84 -1.78 -2.09 -3.70
N PHE A 85 -2.25 -0.95 -3.17
CA PHE A 85 -2.85 -0.90 -1.83
C PHE A 85 -4.37 -0.70 -1.89
N PHE A 86 -5.09 -1.47 -1.07
CA PHE A 86 -6.54 -1.42 -0.98
C PHE A 86 -7.02 -1.70 0.44
N GLY A 87 -8.20 -1.16 0.77
CA GLY A 87 -8.96 -1.51 1.97
C GLY A 87 -10.28 -2.14 1.60
N HIS A 88 -10.76 -3.05 2.44
CA HIS A 88 -12.06 -3.69 2.31
C HIS A 88 -13.18 -2.64 2.42
N LYS A 89 -14.17 -2.72 1.53
CA LYS A 89 -15.23 -1.70 1.42
C LYS A 89 -15.98 -1.48 2.73
N ASP A 90 -16.34 -2.57 3.41
CA ASP A 90 -17.15 -2.51 4.64
C ASP A 90 -16.42 -1.86 5.82
N TYR A 91 -15.09 -1.91 5.83
CA TYR A 91 -14.24 -1.38 6.90
C TYR A 91 -13.72 0.03 6.57
N GLN A 92 -14.05 0.56 5.38
CA GLN A 92 -13.51 1.83 4.88
C GLN A 92 -13.80 3.02 5.82
N LYS A 93 -14.95 3.01 6.50
CA LYS A 93 -15.37 4.08 7.42
C LYS A 93 -14.50 4.17 8.68
N ASP A 94 -13.76 3.10 8.99
CA ASP A 94 -12.97 3.01 10.20
C ASP A 94 -11.53 3.52 10.01
N GLY A 95 -11.21 4.02 8.82
CA GLY A 95 -9.90 4.62 8.56
C GLY A 95 -8.76 3.61 8.36
N ILE A 96 -9.07 2.36 8.01
CA ILE A 96 -8.08 1.28 7.79
C ILE A 96 -7.01 1.63 6.74
N VAL A 97 -7.35 2.37 5.68
CA VAL A 97 -6.41 2.80 4.63
C VAL A 97 -5.51 3.95 5.12
N PRO A 98 -6.04 5.03 5.73
CA PRO A 98 -5.21 5.99 6.45
C PRO A 98 -4.23 5.34 7.42
N LEU A 99 -4.70 4.43 8.29
CA LEU A 99 -3.86 3.69 9.24
C LEU A 99 -2.72 2.98 8.50
N LEU A 100 -3.05 2.12 7.53
CA LEU A 100 -2.09 1.40 6.70
C LEU A 100 -1.00 2.33 6.13
N ILE A 101 -1.38 3.44 5.51
CA ILE A 101 -0.42 4.38 4.90
C ILE A 101 0.45 5.05 5.96
N THR A 102 -0.14 5.49 7.08
CA THR A 102 0.63 6.16 8.15
C THR A 102 1.61 5.23 8.85
N GLU A 103 1.24 3.96 9.01
CA GLU A 103 2.11 2.94 9.60
C GLU A 103 3.26 2.57 8.66
N ILE A 104 3.00 2.47 7.35
CA ILE A 104 4.07 2.28 6.36
C ILE A 104 5.01 3.49 6.35
N ALA A 105 4.48 4.72 6.44
CA ALA A 105 5.30 5.92 6.56
C ALA A 105 6.18 5.88 7.83
N ARG A 106 5.65 5.40 8.95
CA ARG A 106 6.44 5.21 10.16
C ARG A 106 7.53 4.15 9.96
N LYS A 107 7.19 3.02 9.34
CA LYS A 107 8.15 1.96 9.02
C LYS A 107 9.23 2.39 8.04
N SER A 108 8.94 3.28 7.11
CA SER A 108 9.95 3.84 6.21
C SER A 108 11.02 4.61 6.98
N ILE A 109 10.62 5.34 8.03
CA ILE A 109 11.53 6.10 8.90
C ILE A 109 12.31 5.18 9.85
N GLU A 110 11.65 4.21 10.48
CA GLU A 110 12.26 3.36 11.51
C GLU A 110 13.07 2.18 10.95
N GLY A 111 12.62 1.61 9.84
CA GLY A 111 13.08 0.30 9.34
C GLY A 111 13.98 0.34 8.12
N TYR A 112 14.08 1.48 7.43
CA TYR A 112 14.83 1.61 6.18
C TYR A 112 15.73 2.84 6.21
N SER A 113 16.90 2.71 6.85
CA SER A 113 17.84 3.83 7.09
C SER A 113 18.34 4.55 5.82
N GLY A 114 18.23 3.92 4.65
CA GLY A 114 18.55 4.54 3.36
C GLY A 114 17.42 5.38 2.77
N VAL A 115 16.17 5.15 3.19
CA VAL A 115 14.99 5.80 2.61
C VAL A 115 14.86 7.23 3.12
N LYS A 116 14.77 8.17 2.17
CA LYS A 116 14.53 9.60 2.39
C LYS A 116 13.17 10.05 1.88
N TYR A 117 12.59 9.30 0.95
CA TYR A 117 11.35 9.65 0.27
C TYR A 117 10.31 8.55 0.41
N PHE A 118 9.19 8.86 1.05
CA PHE A 118 7.99 8.02 1.02
C PHE A 118 7.05 8.51 -0.07
N VAL A 119 6.88 7.69 -1.09
CA VAL A 119 6.17 8.07 -2.32
C VAL A 119 4.81 7.41 -2.37
N TYR A 120 3.80 8.26 -2.44
CA TYR A 120 2.46 7.88 -2.87
C TYR A 120 2.40 8.19 -4.36
N GLY A 121 2.15 7.18 -5.20
CA GLY A 121 2.16 7.29 -6.67
C GLY A 121 1.47 8.53 -7.26
N SER A 122 1.72 8.81 -8.54
CA SER A 122 1.51 10.12 -9.20
C SER A 122 0.38 11.01 -8.64
N TYR A 123 0.73 12.26 -8.33
CA TYR A 123 -0.20 13.33 -7.96
C TYR A 123 -0.96 13.90 -9.17
N VAL A 124 -0.38 13.76 -10.37
CA VAL A 124 -0.89 14.31 -11.63
C VAL A 124 -2.12 13.50 -12.08
N ASN A 125 -3.21 14.17 -12.43
CA ASN A 125 -4.53 13.60 -12.74
C ASN A 125 -5.29 12.97 -11.55
N SER A 126 -4.95 13.33 -10.31
CA SER A 126 -5.74 12.92 -9.15
C SER A 126 -7.10 13.62 -9.12
N SER A 127 -8.17 12.89 -8.79
CA SER A 127 -9.46 13.50 -8.50
C SER A 127 -9.34 14.47 -7.31
N GLU A 128 -10.19 15.49 -7.22
CA GLU A 128 -10.15 16.46 -6.13
C GLU A 128 -10.23 15.78 -4.74
N THR A 129 -11.03 14.71 -4.65
CA THR A 129 -11.13 13.89 -3.43
C THR A 129 -9.80 13.22 -3.08
N LEU A 130 -9.10 12.67 -4.07
CA LEU A 130 -7.78 12.06 -3.85
C LEU A 130 -6.73 13.11 -3.50
N ALA A 131 -6.73 14.27 -4.14
CA ALA A 131 -5.83 15.37 -3.81
C ALA A 131 -6.01 15.82 -2.35
N ARG A 132 -7.27 15.99 -1.91
CA ARG A 132 -7.58 16.30 -0.50
C ARG A 132 -7.13 15.20 0.46
N PHE A 133 -7.30 13.93 0.09
CA PHE A 133 -6.82 12.80 0.88
C PHE A 133 -5.29 12.83 1.05
N LYS A 134 -4.54 12.99 -0.05
CA LYS A 134 -3.07 13.11 -0.03
C LYS A 134 -2.62 14.29 0.85
N LYS A 135 -3.29 15.45 0.72
CA LYS A 135 -3.00 16.64 1.54
C LYS A 135 -3.26 16.40 3.03
N LYS A 136 -4.33 15.69 3.40
CA LYS A 136 -4.60 15.33 4.81
C LYS A 136 -3.52 14.43 5.40
N LEU A 137 -2.91 13.57 4.58
CA LEU A 137 -1.76 12.74 4.96
C LEU A 137 -0.41 13.45 4.78
N MET A 138 -0.42 14.78 4.57
CA MET A 138 0.77 15.62 4.45
C MET A 138 1.69 15.30 3.26
N PHE A 139 1.21 14.54 2.27
CA PHE A 139 1.93 14.37 1.01
C PHE A 139 2.02 15.69 0.26
N LYS A 140 3.21 15.99 -0.27
CA LYS A 140 3.48 17.20 -1.06
C LYS A 140 3.76 16.81 -2.50
N PRO A 141 3.27 17.57 -3.50
CA PRO A 141 3.69 17.41 -4.88
C PRO A 141 5.22 17.59 -4.97
N TYR A 142 5.89 16.68 -5.68
CA TYR A 142 7.33 16.75 -5.89
C TYR A 142 7.68 16.23 -7.29
N HIS A 143 8.62 16.91 -7.96
CA HIS A 143 9.14 16.48 -9.25
C HIS A 143 10.48 15.77 -9.05
N VAL A 144 10.49 14.46 -9.30
CA VAL A 144 11.70 13.64 -9.18
C VAL A 144 12.58 13.84 -10.41
N HIS A 145 13.85 14.17 -10.18
CA HIS A 145 14.88 14.24 -11.22
C HIS A 145 15.77 13.01 -11.09
N TRP A 146 15.60 12.06 -11.99
CA TRP A 146 16.40 10.84 -12.01
C TRP A 146 17.78 11.12 -12.61
N LYS A 147 18.83 10.72 -11.90
CA LYS A 147 20.20 10.68 -12.42
C LYS A 147 20.55 9.24 -12.71
N LEU A 148 20.66 8.90 -14.00
CA LEU A 148 21.28 7.67 -14.44
C LEU A 148 22.79 7.92 -14.45
N HIS A 149 23.52 7.15 -13.65
CA HIS A 149 24.98 7.11 -13.64
C HIS A 149 25.46 5.87 -14.36
#